data_AF-A0A9P8DZH8-F1
#
_entry.id   AF-A0A9P8DZH8-F1
#
_cell.length_a   1.000
_cell.length_b   1.000
_cell.length_c   1.000
_cell.angle_alpha   90.00
_cell.angle_beta   90.00
_cell.angle_gamma   90.00
#
_symmetry.space_group_name_H-M   'P 1'
#
loop_
_entity.id
_entity.type
_entity.pdbx_description
1 polymer ?
#
loop_
_entity_poly.entity_id
_entity_poly.type
_entity_poly.pdbx_seq_one_letter_code
_entity_poly.pdbx_strand_id
1 'polypeptide(L)' 'MTSTQTMVKPTMSNIGVYTNPAHNLWVAEAEPSLEQVQSGEKLAPGEVTVAVKSTGICGS' A
#
# COMPACT_ATOMS: atom_id res chain seq x y z
N MET A 1 -21.84 -4.62 -20.25
CA MET A 1 -22.17 -4.07 -18.92
C MET A 1 -21.08 -3.08 -18.56
N THR A 2 -21.39 -1.78 -18.56
CA THR A 2 -20.40 -0.73 -18.28
C THR A 2 -20.56 -0.33 -16.81
N SER A 3 -19.62 -0.73 -15.96
CA SER A 3 -19.59 -0.34 -14.54
C SER A 3 -18.89 1.02 -14.42
N THR A 4 -19.62 2.04 -13.97
CA THR A 4 -19.04 3.33 -13.61
C THR A 4 -18.30 3.17 -12.28
N GLN A 5 -16.98 2.95 -12.35
CA GLN A 5 -16.13 2.86 -11.16
C GLN A 5 -15.72 4.27 -10.72
N THR A 6 -16.06 4.64 -9.48
CA THR A 6 -15.56 5.86 -8.84
C THR A 6 -14.09 5.65 -8.46
N MET A 7 -13.19 6.36 -9.13
CA MET A 7 -11.76 6.30 -8.84
C MET A 7 -11.46 7.09 -7.55
N VAL A 8 -11.28 6.39 -6.43
CA VAL A 8 -10.94 7.02 -5.16
C VAL A 8 -9.47 7.41 -5.18
N LYS A 9 -9.19 8.72 -5.25
CA LYS A 9 -7.82 9.23 -5.16
C LYS A 9 -7.28 9.03 -3.73
N PRO A 10 -6.12 8.39 -3.55
CA PRO A 10 -5.49 8.27 -2.22
C PRO A 10 -5.10 9.64 -1.68
N THR A 11 -5.36 9.90 -0.41
CA THR A 11 -5.11 11.20 0.25
C THR A 11 -4.22 11.14 1.48
N MET A 12 -3.99 9.94 2.03
CA MET A 12 -3.18 9.74 3.25
C MET A 12 -1.82 9.14 2.90
N SER A 13 -0.78 9.52 3.65
CA SER A 13 0.55 8.94 3.53
C SER A 13 0.54 7.43 3.78
N ASN A 14 1.42 6.71 3.08
CA ASN A 14 1.54 5.26 3.19
C ASN A 14 2.34 4.88 4.45
N ILE A 15 1.86 3.86 5.17
CA ILE A 15 2.49 3.34 6.38
C ILE A 15 2.65 1.83 6.29
N GLY A 16 3.66 1.30 6.98
CA GLY A 16 3.97 -0.11 7.05
C GLY A 16 4.08 -0.59 8.49
N VAL A 17 3.89 -1.90 8.66
CA VAL A 17 4.20 -2.61 9.90
C VAL A 17 5.54 -3.31 9.70
N TYR A 18 6.51 -3.03 10.56
CA TYR A 18 7.89 -3.46 10.41
C TYR A 18 8.33 -4.34 11.58
N THR A 19 9.28 -5.23 11.30
CA THR A 19 9.96 -6.06 12.30
C THR A 19 11.46 -6.13 12.04
N ASN A 20 12.24 -6.66 12.99
CA ASN A 20 13.69 -6.83 12.86
C ASN A 20 14.19 -8.09 13.60
N PRO A 21 15.46 -8.51 13.41
CA PRO A 21 16.05 -9.66 14.11
C PRO A 21 16.07 -9.55 15.63
N ALA A 22 15.90 -8.35 16.19
CA ALA A 22 15.76 -8.14 17.62
C ALA A 22 14.30 -8.28 18.12
N HIS A 23 13.40 -8.81 17.29
CA HIS A 23 11.99 -9.07 17.61
C HIS A 23 11.17 -7.84 17.97
N ASN A 24 11.54 -6.67 17.47
CA ASN A 24 10.72 -5.48 17.61
C ASN A 24 9.58 -5.49 16.59
N LEU A 25 8.48 -4.82 16.92
CA LEU A 25 7.37 -4.56 16.03
C LEU A 25 6.95 -3.08 16.16
N TRP A 26 6.85 -2.38 15.04
CA TRP A 26 6.49 -0.96 15.04
C TRP A 26 5.83 -0.52 13.74
N VAL A 27 5.21 0.66 13.77
CA VAL A 27 4.63 1.32 12.59
C VAL A 27 5.56 2.45 12.16
N ALA A 28 5.79 2.57 10.85
CA ALA A 28 6.56 3.66 10.26
C ALA A 28 6.04 3.98 8.84
N GLU A 29 6.53 5.06 8.23
CA GLU A 29 6.26 5.36 6.81
C GLU A 29 6.81 4.25 5.91
N ALA A 30 6.09 3.97 4.81
CA ALA A 30 6.44 2.93 3.87
C ALA A 30 6.41 3.42 2.42
N GLU A 31 7.27 2.85 1.59
CA GLU A 31 7.18 3.00 0.13
C GLU A 31 6.07 2.09 -0.42
N PRO A 32 5.42 2.47 -1.54
CA PRO A 32 5.61 3.73 -2.27
C PRO A 32 5.00 4.94 -1.54
N SER A 33 5.52 6.14 -1.82
CA SER A 33 4.98 7.39 -1.27
C SER A 33 3.60 7.73 -1.86
N LEU A 34 2.85 8.62 -1.20
CA LEU A 34 1.54 9.07 -1.68
C LEU A 34 1.62 9.67 -3.09
N GLU A 35 2.65 10.46 -3.36
CA GLU A 35 2.90 11.11 -4.64
C GLU A 35 3.16 10.08 -5.74
N GLN A 36 3.96 9.05 -5.44
CA GLN A 36 4.26 7.97 -6.37
C GLN A 36 3.04 7.11 -6.69
N VAL A 37 2.17 6.88 -5.70
CA VAL A 37 0.90 6.18 -5.91
C VAL A 37 -0.04 7.02 -6.79
N GLN A 38 -0.08 8.34 -6.57
CA GLN A 38 -0.91 9.23 -7.38
C GLN A 38 -0.39 9.40 -8.81
N SER A 39 0.93 9.37 -9.03
CA SER A 39 1.53 9.51 -10.37
C SER A 39 1.55 8.20 -11.15
N GLY A 40 1.74 7.06 -10.46
CA GLY A 40 1.89 5.74 -11.08
C GLY A 40 3.24 5.54 -11.80
N GLU A 41 4.18 6.47 -11.68
CA GLU A 41 5.44 6.49 -12.46
C GLU A 41 6.39 5.34 -12.16
N LYS A 42 6.29 4.74 -10.97
CA LYS A 42 7.13 3.60 -10.55
C LYS A 42 6.59 2.23 -10.96
N LEU A 43 5.39 2.15 -11.54
CA LEU A 43 4.80 0.88 -11.95
C LEU A 43 5.47 0.36 -13.23
N ALA A 44 6.09 -0.81 -13.16
CA ALA A 44 6.59 -1.51 -14.32
C ALA A 44 5.43 -2.10 -15.17
N PRO A 45 5.68 -2.47 -16.44
CA PRO A 45 4.65 -3.08 -17.27
C PRO A 45 4.04 -4.33 -16.61
N GLY A 46 2.72 -4.28 -16.38
CA GLY A 46 1.96 -5.36 -15.74
C GLY A 46 1.82 -5.25 -14.22
N GLU A 47 2.45 -4.25 -13.59
CA GLU A 47 2.27 -3.99 -12.15
C GLU A 47 1.01 -3.14 -11.87
N VAL A 48 0.49 -3.29 -10.65
CA VAL A 48 -0.65 -2.51 -10.15
C VAL A 48 -0.41 -2.12 -8.70
N THR A 49 -0.97 -0.97 -8.30
CA THR A 49 -1.02 -0.56 -6.89
C THR A 49 -2.32 -1.04 -6.25
N VAL A 50 -2.23 -1.66 -5.08
CA VAL A 50 -3.39 -2.15 -4.33
C VAL A 50 -3.50 -1.43 -2.99
N ALA A 51 -4.66 -0.83 -2.73
CA ALA A 51 -4.99 -0.34 -1.40
C ALA A 51 -5.43 -1.51 -0.51
N VAL A 52 -4.52 -2.03 0.31
CA VAL A 52 -4.80 -3.15 1.23
C VAL A 52 -5.88 -2.74 2.23
N LYS A 53 -7.06 -3.39 2.16
CA LYS A 53 -8.19 -3.11 3.07
C LYS A 53 -8.18 -3.96 4.33
N SER A 54 -7.66 -5.17 4.22
CA SER A 54 -7.58 -6.12 5.32
C SER A 54 -6.43 -7.10 5.06
N THR A 55 -5.75 -7.48 6.14
CA THR A 55 -4.70 -8.49 6.12
C THR A 55 -4.86 -9.38 7.34
N GLY A 56 -4.61 -10.68 7.19
CA GLY A 56 -4.60 -11.63 8.29
C GLY A 56 -3.22 -11.69 8.95
N ILE A 57 -3.17 -11.94 10.26
CA ILE A 57 -1.93 -12.29 10.94
C ILE A 57 -1.77 -13.80 10.86
N CYS A 58 -0.60 -14.27 10.41
CA CYS A 58 -0.25 -15.69 10.37
C CYS A 58 0.72 -16.01 11.52
N GLY A 59 0.58 -17.17 12.15
CA GLY A 59 1.44 -17.61 13.27
C GLY A 59 0.70 -18.03 14.54
N SER A 60 -0.63 -18.13 14.51
CA SER A 60 -1.44 -18.87 15.51
C SER A 60 -1.31 -20.38 15.33
#